data_AF-W7XHG2-F1
#
_entry.id   AF-W7XHG2-F1
#
_cell.length_a   1.000
_cell.length_b   1.000
_cell.length_c   1.000
_cell.angle_alpha   90.00
_cell.angle_beta   90.00
_cell.angle_gamma   90.00
#
_symmetry.space_group_name_H-M   'P 1'
#
loop_
_entity.id
_entity.type
_entity.pdbx_description
1 polymer ?
#
loop_
_entity_poly.entity_id
_entity_poly.type
_entity_poly.pdbx_seq_one_letter_code
_entity_poly.pdbx_strand_id
1 'polypeptide(L)'
;MDKEQQQNYLQNHQQGSNQMNQQQQAAQGQMTGGMWLLTKEDWVLIRPDKSKKQSIEDVKQANSVAKFIKMFAEEFEYYFSDMLKLGTQTNIKAQVFYHRIKALKRNQQLDDNLYAITCLFLAAKLDDTLFKSEMCVEFYIALQQYLKVDATFKPHAFKALVSISKLDERAKSLRKQTLKQIIEQIPKHKIQQEKGKLLFAENDILVSFGYDFVVDTALPYVDQFVKSYKEFINKQKELQEQRKQKEEAKQEGEMKQEIQQDDKTDTIEKLLNTVQFWGNDVYRSNLCLYYTPIQLTLTVLKKAQQTERVVFPDYNGQPWWKFFNEKYNANIQSEDDFKEPLMYFNNIIAMLKS
;
A
#
# COMPACT_ATOMS: atom_id res chain seq x y z
N MET A 1 -7.37 -16.93 58.62
CA MET A 1 -6.07 -16.28 58.32
C MET A 1 -5.68 -15.55 59.58
N ASP A 2 -4.55 -15.93 60.18
CA ASP A 2 -4.08 -15.28 61.40
C ASP A 2 -3.66 -13.83 61.10
N LYS A 3 -3.71 -12.93 62.09
CA LYS A 3 -3.42 -11.49 61.91
C LYS A 3 -2.04 -11.25 61.27
N GLU A 4 -1.10 -12.12 61.58
CA GLU A 4 0.26 -12.11 61.02
C GLU A 4 0.29 -12.42 59.50
N GLN A 5 -0.59 -13.31 59.03
CA GLN A 5 -0.69 -13.66 57.61
C GLN A 5 -1.37 -12.54 56.80
N GLN A 6 -2.34 -11.83 57.39
CA GLN A 6 -2.94 -10.65 56.76
C GLN A 6 -1.95 -9.48 56.65
N GLN A 7 -1.12 -9.26 57.67
CA GLN A 7 -0.09 -8.23 57.61
C GLN A 7 0.98 -8.55 56.57
N ASN A 8 1.44 -9.80 56.47
CA ASN A 8 2.39 -10.21 55.45
C ASN A 8 1.82 -10.12 54.03
N TYR A 9 0.53 -10.40 53.84
CA TYR A 9 -0.10 -10.24 52.52
C TYR A 9 -0.20 -8.77 52.09
N LEU A 10 -0.56 -7.87 53.02
CA LEU A 10 -0.61 -6.42 52.76
C LEU A 10 0.77 -5.82 52.51
N GLN A 11 1.80 -6.25 53.26
CA GLN A 11 3.18 -5.81 53.03
C GLN A 11 3.70 -6.27 51.65
N ASN A 12 3.44 -7.51 51.26
CA ASN A 12 3.89 -8.02 49.96
C ASN A 12 3.17 -7.33 48.78
N HIS A 13 1.90 -6.93 48.93
CA HIS A 13 1.20 -6.15 47.91
C HIS A 13 1.66 -4.68 47.82
N GLN A 14 2.08 -4.08 48.95
CA GLN A 14 2.69 -2.74 48.93
C GLN A 14 4.10 -2.73 48.32
N GLN A 15 4.88 -3.81 48.48
CA GLN A 15 6.20 -3.91 47.85
C GLN A 15 6.12 -4.15 46.33
N GLY A 16 5.16 -4.96 45.86
CA GLY A 16 4.94 -5.18 44.42
C GLY A 16 4.44 -3.94 43.66
N SER A 17 3.59 -3.11 44.30
CA SER A 17 3.11 -1.85 43.72
C SER A 17 4.18 -0.77 43.64
N ASN A 18 5.11 -0.73 44.61
CA ASN A 18 6.25 0.18 44.58
C ASN A 18 7.31 -0.22 43.54
N GLN A 19 7.54 -1.51 43.30
CA GLN A 19 8.45 -1.94 42.22
C GLN A 19 7.88 -1.67 40.82
N MET A 20 6.56 -1.78 40.63
CA MET A 20 5.90 -1.44 39.36
C MET A 20 5.93 0.07 39.10
N ASN A 21 5.75 0.90 40.15
CA ASN A 21 5.90 2.35 40.05
C ASN A 21 7.36 2.79 39.85
N GLN A 22 8.35 2.10 40.43
CA GLN A 22 9.77 2.40 40.18
C GLN A 22 10.23 1.99 38.77
N GLN A 23 9.69 0.90 38.20
CA GLN A 23 9.93 0.58 36.78
C GLN A 23 9.25 1.57 35.82
N GLN A 24 8.07 2.11 36.17
CA GLN A 24 7.44 3.18 35.41
C GLN A 24 8.18 4.52 35.55
N GLN A 25 8.72 4.84 36.73
CA GLN A 25 9.48 6.07 36.96
C GLN A 25 10.90 6.02 36.37
N ALA A 26 11.54 4.85 36.34
CA ALA A 26 12.80 4.66 35.62
C ALA A 26 12.64 4.79 34.09
N ALA A 27 11.47 4.45 33.55
CA ALA A 27 11.11 4.70 32.15
C ALA A 27 10.71 6.17 31.87
N GLN A 28 10.33 6.93 32.90
CA GLN A 28 9.91 8.35 32.80
C GLN A 28 11.06 9.34 33.09
N GLY A 29 12.18 8.91 33.65
CA GLY A 29 13.29 9.76 34.10
C GLY A 29 14.18 10.40 33.02
N GLN A 30 13.94 10.14 31.73
CA GLN A 30 14.64 10.81 30.61
C GLN A 30 13.71 11.15 29.43
N MET A 31 12.42 11.42 29.68
CA MET A 31 11.52 11.96 28.66
C MET A 31 11.06 13.37 29.04
N THR A 32 11.98 14.32 28.95
CA THR A 32 11.62 15.75 28.99
C THR A 32 10.85 16.10 27.71
N GLY A 33 9.52 16.19 27.82
CA GLY A 33 8.71 17.24 27.19
C GLY A 33 8.66 17.36 25.66
N GLY A 34 9.07 16.34 24.90
CA GLY A 34 8.77 16.23 23.47
C GLY A 34 7.53 15.38 23.28
N MET A 35 6.39 16.00 23.02
CA MET A 35 5.22 15.30 22.48
C MET A 35 5.69 14.55 21.22
N TRP A 36 5.61 13.22 21.23
CA TRP A 36 5.95 12.35 20.09
C TRP A 36 4.92 12.55 18.98
N LEU A 37 4.87 13.74 18.38
CA LEU A 37 4.33 13.91 17.04
C LEU A 37 5.42 13.38 16.12
N LEU A 38 5.38 12.08 15.85
CA LEU A 38 5.97 11.59 14.61
C LEU A 38 5.22 12.34 13.50
N THR A 39 5.87 13.34 12.94
CA THR A 39 5.41 14.03 11.76
C THR A 39 5.39 13.05 10.59
N LYS A 40 4.70 13.39 9.50
CA LYS A 40 4.76 12.64 8.25
C LYS A 40 6.20 12.33 7.81
N GLU A 41 7.16 13.20 8.14
CA GLU A 41 8.58 13.00 7.85
C GLU A 41 9.22 11.88 8.70
N ASP A 42 8.74 11.64 9.92
CA ASP A 42 9.30 10.66 10.85
C ASP A 42 8.93 9.20 10.51
N TRP A 43 7.90 9.00 9.68
CA TRP A 43 7.55 7.67 9.14
C TRP A 43 8.44 7.23 7.98
N VAL A 44 9.23 8.14 7.40
CA VAL A 44 10.25 7.76 6.43
C VAL A 44 11.40 7.16 7.24
N LEU A 45 11.43 5.83 7.32
CA LEU A 45 12.49 5.12 8.00
C LEU A 45 13.82 5.52 7.36
N ILE A 46 14.73 6.03 8.18
CA ILE A 46 16.12 6.23 7.77
C ILE A 46 16.60 4.87 7.26
N ARG A 47 16.93 4.82 5.96
CA ARG A 47 17.37 3.57 5.37
C ARG A 47 18.58 3.06 6.15
N PRO A 48 18.64 1.75 6.48
CA PRO A 48 19.87 1.19 6.96
C PRO A 48 20.96 1.55 5.96
N ASP A 49 22.07 2.07 6.49
CA ASP A 49 23.21 2.59 5.73
C ASP A 49 23.47 1.76 4.46
N LYS A 50 23.70 2.41 3.31
CA LYS A 50 23.88 1.74 2.00
C LYS A 50 24.97 0.66 2.02
N SER A 51 25.90 0.77 2.98
CA SER A 51 26.95 -0.20 3.27
C SER A 51 26.44 -1.54 3.83
N LYS A 52 25.33 -1.52 4.59
CA LYS A 52 24.62 -2.70 5.06
C LYS A 52 23.69 -3.17 3.95
N LYS A 53 24.19 -4.10 3.12
CA LYS A 53 23.35 -4.88 2.21
C LYS A 53 22.12 -5.34 2.98
N GLN A 54 20.97 -4.75 2.68
CA GLN A 54 19.69 -5.23 3.18
C GLN A 54 19.61 -6.69 2.75
N SER A 55 19.44 -7.61 3.70
CA SER A 55 19.59 -9.01 3.40
C SER A 55 18.55 -9.38 2.35
N ILE A 56 18.90 -10.28 1.43
CA ILE A 56 17.94 -10.83 0.45
C ILE A 56 16.70 -11.39 1.19
N GLU A 57 16.87 -11.84 2.43
CA GLU A 57 15.80 -12.30 3.32
C GLU A 57 14.83 -11.19 3.71
N ASP A 58 15.30 -9.98 4.04
CA ASP A 58 14.43 -8.84 4.37
C ASP A 58 13.53 -8.48 3.19
N VAL A 59 14.09 -8.48 1.98
CA VAL A 59 13.34 -8.19 0.75
C VAL A 59 12.35 -9.33 0.44
N LYS A 60 12.76 -10.59 0.62
CA LYS A 60 11.88 -11.75 0.45
C LYS A 60 10.71 -11.72 1.45
N GLN A 61 10.96 -11.36 2.71
CA GLN A 61 9.94 -11.27 3.76
C GLN A 61 8.97 -10.10 3.50
N ALA A 62 9.48 -8.92 3.14
CA ALA A 62 8.63 -7.80 2.76
C ALA A 62 7.73 -8.15 1.55
N ASN A 63 8.28 -8.85 0.56
CA ASN A 63 7.55 -9.29 -0.63
C ASN A 63 6.53 -10.40 -0.35
N SER A 64 6.85 -11.40 0.49
CA SER A 64 5.89 -12.46 0.83
C SER A 64 4.66 -11.88 1.51
N VAL A 65 4.88 -10.86 2.33
CA VAL A 65 3.84 -10.22 3.11
C VAL A 65 3.04 -9.21 2.29
N ALA A 66 3.68 -8.46 1.40
CA ALA A 66 2.96 -7.58 0.51
C ALA A 66 2.14 -8.34 -0.55
N LYS A 67 2.66 -9.49 -1.02
CA LYS A 67 1.88 -10.46 -1.79
C LYS A 67 0.69 -10.97 -0.98
N PHE A 68 0.90 -11.20 0.32
CA PHE A 68 -0.15 -11.62 1.23
C PHE A 68 -1.23 -10.54 1.40
N ILE A 69 -0.91 -9.28 1.71
CA ILE A 69 -1.91 -8.19 1.87
C ILE A 69 -2.64 -7.89 0.57
N LYS A 70 -1.94 -7.93 -0.56
CA LYS A 70 -2.54 -7.62 -1.85
C LYS A 70 -3.46 -8.74 -2.32
N MET A 71 -3.05 -9.99 -2.16
CA MET A 71 -3.95 -11.12 -2.29
C MET A 71 -5.11 -10.95 -1.33
N PHE A 72 -4.84 -10.63 -0.07
CA PHE A 72 -5.85 -10.44 0.96
C PHE A 72 -6.88 -9.40 0.52
N ALA A 73 -6.46 -8.22 0.07
CA ALA A 73 -7.34 -7.17 -0.45
C ALA A 73 -8.11 -7.62 -1.71
N GLU A 74 -7.46 -8.30 -2.67
CA GLU A 74 -8.14 -8.83 -3.87
C GLU A 74 -9.18 -9.90 -3.52
N GLU A 75 -8.86 -10.83 -2.62
CA GLU A 75 -9.81 -11.82 -2.13
C GLU A 75 -10.93 -11.11 -1.40
N PHE A 76 -10.60 -10.25 -0.45
CA PHE A 76 -11.56 -9.54 0.38
C PHE A 76 -12.54 -8.70 -0.46
N GLU A 77 -12.04 -7.93 -1.43
CA GLU A 77 -12.85 -7.21 -2.42
C GLU A 77 -13.64 -8.15 -3.31
N TYR A 78 -13.11 -9.28 -3.74
CA TYR A 78 -13.85 -10.22 -4.59
C TYR A 78 -14.99 -10.94 -3.83
N TYR A 79 -14.76 -11.31 -2.57
CA TYR A 79 -15.75 -11.99 -1.73
C TYR A 79 -16.82 -11.05 -1.21
N PHE A 80 -16.40 -9.88 -0.74
CA PHE A 80 -17.30 -8.87 -0.21
C PHE A 80 -17.61 -7.78 -1.23
N SER A 81 -17.37 -7.98 -2.53
CA SER A 81 -17.57 -6.98 -3.61
C SER A 81 -18.91 -6.25 -3.51
N ASP A 82 -19.92 -6.98 -3.05
CA ASP A 82 -21.30 -6.53 -2.95
C ASP A 82 -21.61 -5.83 -1.61
N MET A 83 -20.80 -6.06 -0.56
CA MET A 83 -20.96 -5.52 0.79
C MET A 83 -19.94 -4.45 1.19
N LEU A 84 -18.73 -4.49 0.65
CA LEU A 84 -17.61 -3.65 1.03
C LEU A 84 -16.97 -3.10 -0.25
N LYS A 85 -17.50 -1.95 -0.68
CA LYS A 85 -16.92 -1.15 -1.76
C LYS A 85 -15.68 -0.41 -1.23
N LEU A 86 -14.66 -1.16 -0.81
CA LEU A 86 -13.40 -0.58 -0.39
C LEU A 86 -12.79 0.13 -1.59
N GLY A 87 -12.41 1.39 -1.41
CA GLY A 87 -11.73 2.13 -2.46
C GLY A 87 -10.28 1.66 -2.60
N THR A 88 -9.68 1.88 -3.76
CA THR A 88 -8.24 1.65 -3.97
C THR A 88 -7.38 2.38 -2.93
N GLN A 89 -7.79 3.57 -2.50
CA GLN A 89 -7.12 4.32 -1.43
C GLN A 89 -7.16 3.58 -0.10
N THR A 90 -8.30 2.99 0.28
CA THR A 90 -8.45 2.22 1.51
C THR A 90 -7.47 1.05 1.56
N ASN A 91 -7.34 0.32 0.45
CA ASN A 91 -6.40 -0.79 0.35
C ASN A 91 -4.95 -0.34 0.45
N ILE A 92 -4.60 0.77 -0.20
CA ILE A 92 -3.25 1.34 -0.11
C ILE A 92 -2.95 1.78 1.32
N LYS A 93 -3.89 2.47 2.00
CA LYS A 93 -3.74 2.84 3.42
C LYS A 93 -3.51 1.61 4.29
N ALA A 94 -4.30 0.55 4.10
CA ALA A 94 -4.14 -0.70 4.82
C ALA A 94 -2.76 -1.33 4.60
N GLN A 95 -2.25 -1.32 3.36
CA GLN A 95 -0.89 -1.79 3.03
C GLN A 95 0.17 -0.96 3.75
N VAL A 96 0.06 0.38 3.73
CA VAL A 96 1.00 1.27 4.42
C VAL A 96 0.97 1.04 5.93
N PHE A 97 -0.21 0.94 6.54
CA PHE A 97 -0.33 0.61 7.97
C PHE A 97 0.36 -0.72 8.26
N TYR A 98 0.08 -1.74 7.47
CA TYR A 98 0.67 -3.04 7.70
C TYR A 98 2.22 -3.00 7.59
N HIS A 99 2.76 -2.32 6.59
CA HIS A 99 4.22 -2.15 6.45
C HIS A 99 4.82 -1.41 7.66
N ARG A 100 4.16 -0.36 8.14
CA ARG A 100 4.59 0.42 9.32
C ARG A 100 4.61 -0.45 10.58
N ILE A 101 3.52 -1.15 10.88
CA ILE A 101 3.47 -1.99 12.10
C ILE A 101 4.50 -3.12 12.04
N LYS A 102 4.73 -3.72 10.86
CA LYS A 102 5.78 -4.72 10.69
C LYS A 102 7.18 -4.20 10.92
N ALA A 103 7.46 -3.00 10.43
CA ALA A 103 8.76 -2.36 10.65
C ALA A 103 8.98 -2.07 12.14
N LEU A 104 7.97 -1.53 12.84
CA LEU A 104 8.03 -1.26 14.28
C LEU A 104 8.19 -2.52 15.12
N LYS A 105 7.56 -3.62 14.70
CA LYS A 105 7.49 -4.89 15.45
C LYS A 105 8.38 -5.98 14.84
N ARG A 106 9.46 -5.61 14.14
CA ARG A 106 10.32 -6.55 13.38
C ARG A 106 10.82 -7.75 14.21
N ASN A 107 11.02 -7.56 15.50
CA ASN A 107 11.52 -8.60 16.43
C ASN A 107 10.41 -9.37 17.14
N GLN A 108 9.14 -9.10 16.84
CA GLN A 108 7.99 -9.76 17.47
C GLN A 108 7.32 -10.70 16.48
N GLN A 109 6.87 -11.85 16.97
CA GLN A 109 6.05 -12.75 16.20
C GLN A 109 4.62 -12.18 16.14
N LEU A 110 4.24 -11.67 14.97
CA LEU A 110 2.88 -11.21 14.70
C LEU A 110 2.12 -12.29 13.94
N ASP A 111 0.81 -12.40 14.21
CA ASP A 111 -0.11 -13.11 13.34
C ASP A 111 -0.40 -12.23 12.12
N ASP A 112 0.25 -12.53 10.99
CA ASP A 112 0.20 -11.72 9.78
C ASP A 112 -1.22 -11.56 9.23
N ASN A 113 -2.02 -12.61 9.33
CA ASN A 113 -3.40 -12.62 8.84
C ASN A 113 -4.27 -11.70 9.68
N LEU A 114 -4.12 -11.78 11.01
CA LEU A 114 -4.86 -10.95 11.94
C LEU A 114 -4.50 -9.47 11.76
N TYR A 115 -3.21 -9.12 11.74
CA TYR A 115 -2.79 -7.72 11.60
C TYR A 115 -3.13 -7.14 10.22
N ALA A 116 -3.04 -7.92 9.14
CA ALA A 116 -3.46 -7.45 7.81
C ALA A 116 -4.96 -7.10 7.77
N ILE A 117 -5.81 -7.94 8.36
CA ILE A 117 -7.25 -7.68 8.48
C ILE A 117 -7.52 -6.45 9.31
N THR A 118 -6.83 -6.33 10.45
CA THR A 118 -7.01 -5.18 11.33
C THR A 118 -6.57 -3.88 10.66
N CYS A 119 -5.49 -3.88 9.89
CA CYS A 119 -5.08 -2.71 9.10
C CYS A 119 -6.13 -2.34 8.04
N LEU A 120 -6.74 -3.32 7.38
CA LEU A 120 -7.85 -3.08 6.44
C LEU A 120 -9.09 -2.53 7.14
N PHE A 121 -9.43 -3.08 8.30
CA PHE A 121 -10.52 -2.61 9.16
C PHE A 121 -10.34 -1.15 9.58
N LEU A 122 -9.14 -0.80 10.06
CA LEU A 122 -8.79 0.56 10.43
C LEU A 122 -8.84 1.51 9.22
N ALA A 123 -8.28 1.11 8.08
CA ALA A 123 -8.31 1.93 6.86
C ALA A 123 -9.75 2.20 6.40
N ALA A 124 -10.62 1.19 6.42
CA ALA A 124 -12.01 1.34 6.04
C ALA A 124 -12.79 2.28 6.97
N LYS A 125 -12.51 2.23 8.29
CA LYS A 125 -13.09 3.16 9.27
C LYS A 125 -12.71 4.61 8.97
N LEU A 126 -11.45 4.85 8.57
CA LEU A 126 -10.96 6.19 8.24
C LEU A 126 -11.54 6.74 6.94
N ASP A 127 -11.98 5.86 6.04
CA ASP A 127 -12.64 6.21 4.78
C ASP A 127 -14.18 6.15 4.89
N ASP A 128 -14.72 6.20 6.11
CA ASP A 128 -16.16 6.17 6.43
C ASP A 128 -16.92 5.00 5.76
N THR A 129 -16.21 3.90 5.47
CA THR A 129 -16.82 2.72 4.84
C THR A 129 -17.44 1.84 5.93
N LEU A 130 -18.71 1.47 5.74
CA LEU A 130 -19.46 0.62 6.67
C LEU A 130 -18.84 -0.78 6.77
N PHE A 131 -17.90 -0.94 7.71
CA PHE A 131 -17.21 -2.19 7.91
C PHE A 131 -17.33 -2.65 9.35
N LYS A 132 -18.07 -3.75 9.58
CA LYS A 132 -18.33 -4.29 10.93
C LYS A 132 -17.19 -5.19 11.38
N SER A 133 -16.86 -5.11 12.67
CA SER A 133 -15.82 -5.96 13.28
C SER A 133 -16.11 -7.46 13.11
N GLU A 134 -17.37 -7.84 13.15
CA GLU A 134 -17.84 -9.21 13.00
C GLU A 134 -17.45 -9.79 11.64
N MET A 135 -17.58 -9.01 10.57
CA MET A 135 -17.22 -9.43 9.22
C MET A 135 -15.70 -9.65 9.09
N CYS A 136 -14.90 -8.81 9.76
CA CYS A 136 -13.45 -8.98 9.80
C CYS A 136 -13.06 -10.30 10.45
N VAL A 137 -13.73 -10.63 11.57
CA VAL A 137 -13.49 -11.85 12.32
C VAL A 137 -13.96 -13.09 11.55
N GLU A 138 -15.15 -13.03 10.94
CA GLU A 138 -15.66 -14.09 10.06
C GLU A 138 -14.66 -14.39 8.95
N PHE A 139 -14.17 -13.36 8.27
CA PHE A 139 -13.19 -13.56 7.21
C PHE A 139 -11.84 -14.06 7.72
N TYR A 140 -11.38 -13.56 8.87
CA TYR A 140 -10.16 -14.06 9.52
C TYR A 140 -10.25 -15.57 9.78
N ILE A 141 -11.35 -16.02 10.39
CA ILE A 141 -11.58 -17.44 10.68
C ILE A 141 -11.71 -18.25 9.38
N ALA A 142 -12.47 -17.74 8.41
CA ALA A 142 -12.67 -18.40 7.12
C ALA A 142 -11.34 -18.59 6.38
N LEU A 143 -10.48 -17.56 6.39
CA LEU A 143 -9.15 -17.65 5.80
C LEU A 143 -8.29 -18.69 6.52
N GLN A 144 -8.26 -18.67 7.85
CA GLN A 144 -7.52 -19.68 8.63
C GLN A 144 -8.00 -21.11 8.33
N GLN A 145 -9.30 -21.31 8.13
CA GLN A 145 -9.86 -22.62 7.75
C GLN A 145 -9.51 -22.98 6.31
N TYR A 146 -9.62 -22.03 5.38
CA TYR A 146 -9.25 -22.21 3.98
C TYR A 146 -7.79 -22.62 3.82
N LEU A 147 -6.88 -21.93 4.52
CA LEU A 147 -5.45 -22.25 4.54
C LEU A 147 -5.15 -23.65 5.10
N LYS A 148 -5.96 -24.14 6.06
CA LYS A 148 -5.83 -25.49 6.63
C LYS A 148 -6.33 -26.58 5.68
N VAL A 149 -7.44 -26.35 4.99
CA VAL A 149 -8.00 -27.27 3.99
C VAL A 149 -7.05 -27.39 2.79
N ASP A 150 -6.32 -26.33 2.45
CA ASP A 150 -5.37 -26.34 1.33
C ASP A 150 -4.00 -26.93 1.70
N ALA A 151 -3.61 -26.90 2.99
CA ALA A 151 -2.37 -27.53 3.45
C ALA A 151 -2.35 -29.06 3.24
N THR A 152 -3.53 -29.71 3.21
CA THR A 152 -3.66 -31.12 2.82
C THR A 152 -3.69 -31.31 1.30
N PHE A 153 -3.88 -30.24 0.53
CA PHE A 153 -4.00 -30.20 -0.93
C PHE A 153 -2.68 -29.76 -1.62
N LYS A 154 -1.54 -30.34 -1.22
CA LYS A 154 -0.17 -30.08 -1.74
C LYS A 154 0.29 -28.61 -1.67
N PRO A 155 1.46 -28.31 -1.04
CA PRO A 155 2.05 -26.97 -0.96
C PRO A 155 2.30 -26.24 -2.31
N HIS A 156 2.23 -26.95 -3.44
CA HIS A 156 2.34 -26.36 -4.77
C HIS A 156 1.05 -25.68 -5.27
N ALA A 157 -0.12 -25.97 -4.70
CA ALA A 157 -1.36 -25.25 -5.02
C ALA A 157 -1.28 -23.77 -4.58
N PHE A 158 -0.54 -23.48 -3.50
CA PHE A 158 -0.24 -22.11 -3.08
C PHE A 158 0.83 -21.41 -3.94
N LYS A 159 1.72 -22.17 -4.62
CA LYS A 159 2.57 -21.62 -5.70
C LYS A 159 1.72 -21.12 -6.88
N ALA A 160 0.48 -21.60 -6.99
CA ALA A 160 -0.53 -21.13 -7.92
C ALA A 160 -1.71 -20.45 -7.20
N LEU A 161 -1.46 -19.67 -6.14
CA LEU A 161 -2.26 -18.46 -5.88
C LEU A 161 -2.04 -17.47 -7.01
N VAL A 162 -2.59 -17.84 -8.15
CA VAL A 162 -2.81 -17.01 -9.30
C VAL A 162 -3.72 -15.90 -8.77
N SER A 163 -3.24 -14.65 -8.82
CA SER A 163 -4.06 -13.46 -8.51
C SER A 163 -5.45 -13.65 -9.10
N ILE A 164 -6.51 -13.32 -8.35
CA ILE A 164 -7.90 -13.53 -8.81
C ILE A 164 -8.09 -13.01 -10.23
N SER A 165 -7.42 -11.90 -10.58
CA SER A 165 -7.46 -11.30 -11.91
C SER A 165 -7.03 -12.25 -13.05
N LYS A 166 -6.26 -13.29 -12.76
CA LYS A 166 -5.75 -14.29 -13.68
C LYS A 166 -6.52 -15.61 -13.63
N LEU A 167 -7.44 -15.78 -12.68
CA LEU A 167 -8.35 -16.92 -12.65
C LEU A 167 -9.44 -16.71 -13.71
N ASP A 168 -9.89 -17.79 -14.34
CA ASP A 168 -11.11 -17.74 -15.14
C ASP A 168 -12.35 -17.52 -14.24
N GLU A 169 -13.44 -17.02 -14.82
CA GLU A 169 -14.66 -16.70 -14.07
C GLU A 169 -15.26 -17.90 -13.31
N ARG A 170 -15.04 -19.13 -13.82
CA ARG A 170 -15.54 -20.34 -13.16
C ARG A 170 -14.74 -20.61 -11.88
N ALA A 171 -13.41 -20.53 -11.94
CA ALA A 171 -12.52 -20.69 -10.80
C ALA A 171 -12.78 -19.60 -9.74
N LYS A 172 -12.96 -18.35 -10.17
CA LYS A 172 -13.38 -17.25 -9.31
C LYS A 172 -14.69 -17.57 -8.59
N SER A 173 -15.74 -17.96 -9.33
CA SER A 173 -17.05 -18.29 -8.78
C SER A 173 -17.02 -19.46 -7.80
N LEU A 174 -16.26 -20.52 -8.11
CA LEU A 174 -16.12 -21.67 -7.22
C LEU A 174 -15.47 -21.24 -5.90
N ARG A 175 -14.41 -20.44 -5.96
CA ARG A 175 -13.77 -19.87 -4.78
C ARG A 175 -14.76 -19.05 -3.96
N LYS A 176 -15.52 -18.15 -4.62
CA LYS A 176 -16.60 -17.34 -4.01
C LYS A 176 -17.55 -18.20 -3.18
N GLN A 177 -18.02 -19.28 -3.79
CA GLN A 177 -18.92 -20.23 -3.16
C GLN A 177 -18.28 -20.97 -1.97
N THR A 178 -17.02 -21.40 -2.10
CA THR A 178 -16.32 -22.11 -1.03
C THR A 178 -16.14 -21.25 0.22
N LEU A 179 -15.64 -20.01 0.13
CA LEU A 179 -15.55 -19.19 1.35
C LEU A 179 -16.91 -18.82 1.90
N LYS A 180 -17.91 -18.58 1.06
CA LYS A 180 -19.28 -18.32 1.53
C LYS A 180 -19.79 -19.48 2.39
N GLN A 181 -19.62 -20.72 1.92
CA GLN A 181 -19.98 -21.92 2.69
C GLN A 181 -19.19 -22.03 3.99
N ILE A 182 -17.89 -21.71 3.98
CA ILE A 182 -17.06 -21.70 5.18
C ILE A 182 -17.60 -20.67 6.19
N ILE A 183 -17.88 -19.44 5.75
CA ILE A 183 -18.40 -18.35 6.60
C ILE A 183 -19.73 -18.73 7.23
N GLU A 184 -20.67 -19.28 6.44
CA GLU A 184 -21.99 -19.71 6.92
C GLU A 184 -21.90 -20.83 7.99
N GLN A 185 -20.81 -21.60 7.99
CA GLN A 185 -20.54 -22.64 8.98
C GLN A 185 -19.81 -22.15 10.24
N ILE A 186 -19.38 -20.88 10.30
CA ILE A 186 -18.67 -20.36 11.48
C ILE A 186 -19.66 -20.20 12.65
N PRO A 187 -19.42 -20.88 13.79
CA PRO A 187 -20.29 -20.71 14.95
C PRO A 187 -20.17 -19.31 15.55
N LYS A 188 -21.29 -18.68 15.92
CA LYS A 188 -21.30 -17.33 16.52
C LYS A 188 -20.41 -17.16 17.76
N HIS A 189 -20.32 -18.20 18.60
CA HIS A 189 -19.46 -18.17 19.79
C HIS A 189 -17.98 -18.05 19.43
N LYS A 190 -17.55 -18.63 18.30
CA LYS A 190 -16.18 -18.53 17.79
C LYS A 190 -15.87 -17.14 17.27
N ILE A 191 -16.84 -16.51 16.59
CA ILE A 191 -16.73 -15.09 16.18
C ILE A 191 -16.52 -14.21 17.41
N GLN A 192 -17.33 -14.40 18.46
CA GLN A 192 -17.19 -13.61 19.68
C GLN A 192 -15.83 -13.83 20.39
N GLN A 193 -15.32 -15.06 20.38
CA GLN A 193 -14.00 -15.39 20.95
C GLN A 193 -12.86 -14.71 20.19
N GLU A 194 -12.88 -14.76 18.86
CA GLU A 194 -11.81 -14.20 18.01
C GLU A 194 -11.91 -12.67 17.90
N LYS A 195 -13.09 -12.08 18.14
CA LYS A 195 -13.28 -10.62 18.19
C LYS A 195 -12.35 -9.94 19.19
N GLY A 196 -12.07 -10.57 20.34
CA GLY A 196 -11.13 -10.04 21.32
C GLY A 196 -9.71 -9.88 20.75
N LYS A 197 -9.26 -10.80 19.88
CA LYS A 197 -7.94 -10.72 19.25
C LYS A 197 -7.86 -9.61 18.21
N LEU A 198 -8.93 -9.43 17.42
CA LEU A 198 -9.03 -8.32 16.47
C LEU A 198 -8.92 -6.97 17.20
N LEU A 199 -9.70 -6.78 18.28
CA LEU A 199 -9.69 -5.54 19.07
C LEU A 199 -8.34 -5.31 19.78
N PHE A 200 -7.68 -6.39 20.23
CA PHE A 200 -6.33 -6.29 20.78
C PHE A 200 -5.32 -5.82 19.72
N ALA A 201 -5.32 -6.44 18.53
CA ALA A 201 -4.47 -6.03 17.43
C ALA A 201 -4.77 -4.59 16.96
N GLU A 202 -6.05 -4.19 16.98
CA GLU A 202 -6.48 -2.84 16.66
C GLU A 202 -5.84 -1.85 17.62
N ASN A 203 -5.98 -2.09 18.91
CA ASN A 203 -5.38 -1.25 19.94
C ASN A 203 -3.84 -1.22 19.84
N ASP A 204 -3.19 -2.36 19.57
CA ASP A 204 -1.73 -2.39 19.40
C ASP A 204 -1.28 -1.54 18.20
N ILE A 205 -2.00 -1.55 17.07
CA ILE A 205 -1.71 -0.69 15.92
C ILE A 205 -1.93 0.79 16.27
N LEU A 206 -3.08 1.13 16.88
CA LEU A 206 -3.41 2.49 17.31
C LEU A 206 -2.31 3.09 18.20
N VAL A 207 -1.90 2.34 19.23
CA VAL A 207 -0.84 2.77 20.16
C VAL A 207 0.52 2.83 19.47
N SER A 208 0.86 1.83 18.64
CA SER A 208 2.14 1.79 17.94
C SER A 208 2.31 2.95 16.94
N PHE A 209 1.21 3.50 16.41
CA PHE A 209 1.25 4.64 15.50
C PHE A 209 1.15 6.00 16.21
N GLY A 210 0.97 6.01 17.53
CA GLY A 210 0.67 7.26 18.25
C GLY A 210 -0.60 7.93 17.73
N TYR A 211 -1.55 7.14 17.21
CA TYR A 211 -2.78 7.62 16.56
C TYR A 211 -2.57 8.45 15.27
N ASP A 212 -1.38 8.44 14.66
CA ASP A 212 -1.16 9.03 13.34
C ASP A 212 -1.51 8.06 12.21
N PHE A 213 -2.68 8.29 11.64
CA PHE A 213 -3.22 7.51 10.54
C PHE A 213 -3.31 8.28 9.21
N VAL A 214 -2.72 9.48 9.14
CA VAL A 214 -2.68 10.24 7.90
C VAL A 214 -1.67 9.57 6.96
N VAL A 215 -2.15 9.16 5.79
CA VAL A 215 -1.33 8.51 4.77
C VAL A 215 -1.52 9.22 3.45
N ASP A 216 -0.45 9.86 3.01
CA ASP A 216 -0.35 10.37 1.65
C ASP A 216 0.10 9.26 0.72
N THR A 217 -0.59 9.15 -0.42
CA THR A 217 -0.31 8.13 -1.44
C THR A 217 0.17 8.77 -2.73
N ALA A 218 0.75 7.96 -3.63
CA ALA A 218 1.26 8.38 -4.92
C ALA A 218 0.12 8.65 -5.92
N LEU A 219 -1.05 8.04 -5.70
CA LEU A 219 -2.18 8.06 -6.64
C LEU A 219 -2.73 9.48 -6.89
N PRO A 220 -2.98 10.34 -5.89
CA PRO A 220 -3.41 11.72 -6.15
C PRO A 220 -2.44 12.49 -7.06
N TYR A 221 -1.13 12.33 -6.85
CA TYR A 221 -0.12 12.99 -7.68
C TYR A 221 -0.05 12.39 -9.09
N VAL A 222 -0.27 11.07 -9.22
CA VAL A 222 -0.45 10.39 -10.51
C VAL A 222 -1.64 11.01 -11.24
N ASP A 223 -2.82 11.05 -10.65
CA ASP A 223 -4.03 11.55 -11.30
C ASP A 223 -3.88 13.01 -11.74
N GLN A 224 -3.25 13.83 -10.90
CA GLN A 224 -2.96 15.23 -11.23
C GLN A 224 -1.92 15.37 -12.35
N PHE A 225 -0.90 14.51 -12.40
CA PHE A 225 0.04 14.46 -13.52
C PHE A 225 -0.68 14.05 -14.80
N VAL A 226 -1.49 12.99 -14.76
CA VAL A 226 -2.27 12.49 -15.89
C VAL A 226 -3.17 13.58 -16.46
N LYS A 227 -3.86 14.33 -15.59
CA LYS A 227 -4.70 15.45 -15.99
C LYS A 227 -3.87 16.54 -16.69
N SER A 228 -2.79 17.00 -16.07
CA SER A 228 -1.92 18.04 -16.64
C SER A 228 -1.24 17.59 -17.93
N TYR A 229 -0.92 16.31 -18.06
CA TYR A 229 -0.33 15.74 -19.27
C TYR A 229 -1.33 15.71 -20.43
N LYS A 230 -2.58 15.32 -20.18
CA LYS A 230 -3.66 15.40 -21.18
C LYS A 230 -3.88 16.82 -21.68
N GLU A 231 -3.95 17.79 -20.75
CA GLU A 231 -4.08 19.21 -21.09
C GLU A 231 -2.91 19.71 -21.94
N PHE A 232 -1.68 19.33 -21.59
CA PHE A 232 -0.49 19.66 -22.38
C PHE A 232 -0.55 19.10 -23.80
N ILE A 233 -0.89 17.82 -23.95
CA ILE A 233 -0.99 17.18 -25.27
C ILE A 233 -2.07 17.85 -26.13
N ASN A 234 -3.23 18.16 -25.56
CA ASN A 234 -4.31 18.83 -26.28
C ASN A 234 -3.85 20.21 -26.78
N LYS A 235 -3.18 20.99 -25.92
CA LYS A 235 -2.61 22.28 -26.30
C LYS A 235 -1.57 22.16 -27.42
N GLN A 236 -0.74 21.12 -27.40
CA GLN A 236 0.21 20.86 -28.50
C GLN A 236 -0.49 20.50 -29.81
N LYS A 237 -1.58 19.74 -29.76
CA LYS A 237 -2.40 19.43 -30.95
C LYS A 237 -3.02 20.70 -31.54
N GLU A 238 -3.64 21.53 -30.70
CA GLU A 238 -4.22 22.82 -31.12
C GLU A 238 -3.16 23.73 -31.78
N LEU A 239 -1.96 23.83 -31.19
CA LEU A 239 -0.86 24.62 -31.75
C LEU A 239 -0.36 24.04 -33.09
N GLN A 240 -0.35 22.72 -33.26
CA GLN A 240 0.01 22.08 -34.52
C GLN A 240 -1.05 22.33 -35.60
N GLU A 241 -2.33 22.25 -35.26
CA GLU A 241 -3.44 22.54 -36.18
C GLU A 241 -3.43 24.01 -36.61
N GLN A 242 -3.19 24.95 -35.69
CA GLN A 242 -3.04 26.37 -36.04
C GLN A 242 -1.84 26.62 -36.95
N ARG A 243 -0.73 25.89 -36.78
CA ARG A 243 0.43 25.97 -37.68
C ARG A 243 0.10 25.42 -39.05
N LYS A 244 -0.55 24.26 -39.13
CA LYS A 244 -1.02 23.66 -40.39
C LYS A 244 -1.96 24.61 -41.12
N GLN A 245 -2.96 25.20 -40.45
CA GLN A 245 -3.87 26.17 -41.06
C GLN A 245 -3.13 27.42 -41.57
N LYS A 246 -2.13 27.92 -40.85
CA LYS A 246 -1.28 29.04 -41.31
C LYS A 246 -0.38 28.66 -42.48
N GLU A 247 0.05 27.41 -42.56
CA GLU A 247 0.83 26.87 -43.68
C GLU A 247 -0.05 26.62 -44.90
N GLU A 248 -1.24 26.02 -44.73
CA GLU A 248 -2.24 25.83 -45.80
C GLU A 248 -2.71 27.17 -46.37
N ALA A 249 -2.96 28.17 -45.53
CA ALA A 249 -3.25 29.53 -45.98
C ALA A 249 -2.08 30.19 -46.75
N LYS A 250 -0.85 29.69 -46.57
CA LYS A 250 0.32 30.08 -47.38
C LYS A 250 0.51 29.18 -48.61
N GLN A 251 -0.03 27.97 -48.60
CA GLN A 251 0.19 26.88 -49.56
C GLN A 251 -1.01 26.58 -50.46
N GLU A 252 -2.07 27.40 -50.49
CA GLU A 252 -3.18 27.34 -51.47
C GLU A 252 -2.75 27.42 -52.97
N GLY A 253 -1.46 27.24 -53.29
CA GLY A 253 -0.93 26.94 -54.63
C GLY A 253 -0.52 25.48 -54.91
N GLU A 254 -0.25 24.61 -53.93
CA GLU A 254 0.27 23.26 -54.23
C GLU A 254 -0.31 22.13 -53.34
N MET A 255 -0.46 20.98 -53.98
CA MET A 255 -1.37 19.86 -53.71
C MET A 255 -1.12 19.11 -52.38
N LYS A 256 -2.22 18.73 -51.71
CA LYS A 256 -2.27 18.10 -50.36
C LYS A 256 -1.69 16.69 -50.29
N GLN A 257 -0.89 16.41 -49.26
CA GLN A 257 -0.66 15.05 -48.74
C GLN A 257 -1.40 14.87 -47.40
N GLU A 258 -2.14 13.76 -47.29
CA GLU A 258 -2.80 13.31 -46.07
C GLU A 258 -1.79 12.88 -45.01
N ILE A 259 -1.89 13.44 -43.80
CA ILE A 259 -1.12 13.00 -42.63
C ILE A 259 -2.02 12.09 -41.78
N GLN A 260 -1.66 10.81 -41.71
CA GLN A 260 -2.25 9.83 -40.79
C GLN A 260 -2.04 10.29 -39.33
N GLN A 261 -3.13 10.50 -38.59
CA GLN A 261 -3.12 11.08 -37.23
C GLN A 261 -3.62 10.08 -36.15
N ASP A 262 -3.91 8.83 -36.50
CA ASP A 262 -4.70 7.90 -35.66
C ASP A 262 -3.92 7.10 -34.59
N ASP A 263 -2.58 7.03 -34.61
CA ASP A 263 -1.84 6.09 -33.71
C ASP A 263 -1.47 6.66 -32.31
N LYS A 264 -1.60 7.98 -32.10
CA LYS A 264 -1.07 8.61 -30.87
C LYS A 264 -2.00 8.58 -29.66
N THR A 265 -3.31 8.47 -29.87
CA THR A 265 -4.30 8.53 -28.77
C THR A 265 -4.30 7.23 -27.96
N ASP A 266 -4.24 6.08 -28.62
CA ASP A 266 -4.17 4.76 -27.99
C ASP A 266 -2.92 4.60 -27.11
N THR A 267 -1.79 5.18 -27.55
CA THR A 267 -0.52 5.13 -26.81
C THR A 267 -0.62 5.86 -25.47
N ILE A 268 -1.35 6.97 -25.41
CA ILE A 268 -1.53 7.73 -24.17
C ILE A 268 -2.42 6.95 -23.21
N GLU A 269 -3.56 6.44 -23.66
CA GLU A 269 -4.47 5.70 -22.79
C GLU A 269 -3.80 4.44 -22.20
N LYS A 270 -3.03 3.71 -23.02
CA LYS A 270 -2.19 2.58 -22.55
C LYS A 270 -1.22 3.02 -21.45
N LEU A 271 -0.51 4.13 -21.66
CA LEU A 271 0.40 4.69 -20.66
C LEU A 271 -0.31 5.02 -19.35
N LEU A 272 -1.48 5.63 -19.41
CA LEU A 272 -2.26 6.00 -18.22
C LEU A 272 -2.73 4.78 -17.44
N ASN A 273 -3.23 3.76 -18.13
CA ASN A 273 -3.62 2.49 -17.53
C ASN A 273 -2.40 1.81 -16.86
N THR A 274 -1.23 1.85 -17.52
CA THR A 274 0.02 1.31 -16.98
C THR A 274 0.53 2.12 -15.78
N VAL A 275 0.37 3.44 -15.75
CA VAL A 275 0.70 4.29 -14.60
C VAL A 275 -0.20 3.94 -13.40
N GLN A 276 -1.52 3.83 -13.60
CA GLN A 276 -2.44 3.45 -12.53
C GLN A 276 -2.13 2.05 -12.00
N PHE A 277 -1.86 1.10 -12.90
CA PHE A 277 -1.44 -0.25 -12.54
C PHE A 277 -0.19 -0.24 -11.64
N TRP A 278 0.88 0.43 -12.08
CA TRP A 278 2.11 0.52 -11.29
C TRP A 278 1.94 1.33 -10.00
N GLY A 279 1.06 2.35 -10.00
CA GLY A 279 0.72 3.15 -8.82
C GLY A 279 0.08 2.33 -7.71
N ASN A 280 -0.69 1.29 -8.06
CA ASN A 280 -1.21 0.32 -7.10
C ASN A 280 -0.15 -0.71 -6.70
N ASP A 281 0.66 -1.17 -7.67
CA ASP A 281 1.67 -2.21 -7.44
C ASP A 281 2.85 -1.74 -6.56
N VAL A 282 3.17 -0.44 -6.54
CA VAL A 282 4.31 0.08 -5.75
C VAL A 282 4.14 -0.16 -4.24
N TYR A 283 2.91 -0.16 -3.74
CA TYR A 283 2.57 -0.42 -2.32
C TYR A 283 2.63 -1.90 -1.94
N ARG A 284 2.78 -2.79 -2.93
CA ARG A 284 3.15 -4.19 -2.70
C ARG A 284 4.62 -4.36 -2.33
N SER A 285 5.28 -3.28 -1.97
CA SER A 285 6.64 -3.28 -1.46
C SER A 285 6.72 -2.37 -0.25
N ASN A 286 7.83 -2.48 0.47
CA ASN A 286 8.16 -1.56 1.55
C ASN A 286 8.69 -0.20 1.06
N LEU A 287 8.61 0.12 -0.24
CA LEU A 287 9.03 1.43 -0.78
C LEU A 287 8.33 2.60 -0.07
N CYS A 288 7.07 2.42 0.33
CA CYS A 288 6.31 3.43 1.08
C CYS A 288 6.89 3.76 2.46
N LEU A 289 7.82 2.95 2.98
CA LEU A 289 8.52 3.23 4.24
C LEU A 289 9.78 4.07 4.04
N TYR A 290 10.31 4.16 2.82
CA TYR A 290 11.64 4.74 2.57
C TYR A 290 11.63 5.96 1.64
N TYR A 291 10.53 6.17 0.92
CA TYR A 291 10.43 7.21 -0.09
C TYR A 291 9.12 7.99 0.07
N THR A 292 9.20 9.28 -0.22
CA THR A 292 8.04 10.16 -0.20
C THR A 292 7.03 9.78 -1.29
N PRO A 293 5.74 10.11 -1.11
CA PRO A 293 4.72 9.85 -2.14
C PRO A 293 5.08 10.40 -3.52
N ILE A 294 5.73 11.58 -3.60
CA ILE A 294 6.15 12.17 -4.87
C ILE A 294 7.27 11.36 -5.53
N GLN A 295 8.26 10.89 -4.77
CA GLN A 295 9.31 10.01 -5.30
C GLN A 295 8.72 8.68 -5.82
N LEU A 296 7.70 8.14 -5.14
CA LEU A 296 6.97 6.97 -5.61
C LEU A 296 6.20 7.27 -6.90
N THR A 297 5.53 8.42 -7.01
CA THR A 297 4.86 8.85 -8.24
C THR A 297 5.85 8.95 -9.41
N LEU A 298 7.01 9.59 -9.21
CA LEU A 298 8.06 9.68 -10.24
C LEU A 298 8.58 8.30 -10.65
N THR A 299 8.78 7.42 -9.67
CA THR A 299 9.18 6.02 -9.89
C THR A 299 8.17 5.29 -10.77
N VAL A 300 6.88 5.40 -10.43
CA VAL A 300 5.76 4.79 -11.16
C VAL A 300 5.66 5.33 -12.59
N LEU A 301 5.75 6.65 -12.78
CA LEU A 301 5.72 7.29 -14.10
C LEU A 301 6.90 6.85 -14.96
N LYS A 302 8.11 6.84 -14.42
CA LYS A 302 9.30 6.37 -15.14
C LYS A 302 9.20 4.89 -15.49
N LYS A 303 8.63 4.07 -14.59
CA LYS A 303 8.40 2.65 -14.87
C LYS A 303 7.39 2.44 -16.00
N ALA A 304 6.29 3.17 -16.00
CA ALA A 304 5.30 3.14 -17.06
C ALA A 304 5.89 3.60 -18.40
N GLN A 305 6.65 4.69 -18.39
CA GLN A 305 7.40 5.19 -19.54
C GLN A 305 8.26 4.09 -20.19
N GLN A 306 9.04 3.37 -19.37
CA GLN A 306 9.89 2.25 -19.83
C GLN A 306 9.08 1.07 -20.37
N THR A 307 7.90 0.81 -19.79
CA THR A 307 7.05 -0.33 -20.14
C THR A 307 6.39 -0.11 -21.50
N GLU A 308 5.84 1.09 -21.72
CA GLU A 308 5.17 1.46 -22.97
C GLU A 308 6.12 1.98 -24.06
N ARG A 309 7.42 2.10 -23.75
CA ARG A 309 8.45 2.67 -24.65
C ARG A 309 8.09 4.08 -25.15
N VAL A 310 7.42 4.86 -24.28
CA VAL A 310 7.04 6.24 -24.58
C VAL A 310 8.15 7.18 -24.10
N VAL A 311 8.32 8.32 -24.76
CA VAL A 311 9.16 9.41 -24.26
C VAL A 311 8.26 10.53 -23.78
N PHE A 312 8.36 10.89 -22.51
CA PHE A 312 7.69 12.10 -22.02
C PHE A 312 8.40 13.33 -22.60
N PRO A 313 7.66 14.26 -23.20
CA PRO A 313 8.21 15.52 -23.70
C PRO A 313 8.74 16.37 -22.55
N ASP A 314 9.73 17.20 -22.84
CA ASP A 314 10.25 18.19 -21.91
C ASP A 314 9.16 19.19 -21.52
N TYR A 315 9.17 19.59 -20.24
CA TYR A 315 8.30 20.59 -19.66
C TYR A 315 9.06 21.92 -19.61
N ASN A 316 8.62 22.91 -20.39
CA ASN A 316 9.28 24.22 -20.51
C ASN A 316 10.79 24.14 -20.84
N GLY A 317 11.19 23.17 -21.67
CA GLY A 317 12.59 22.94 -22.04
C GLY A 317 13.43 22.27 -20.93
N GLN A 318 12.79 21.82 -19.85
CA GLN A 318 13.39 21.04 -18.78
C GLN A 318 12.83 19.60 -18.78
N PRO A 319 13.52 18.64 -18.15
CA PRO A 319 12.97 17.29 -18.01
C PRO A 319 11.59 17.29 -17.35
N TRP A 320 10.68 16.45 -17.85
CA TRP A 320 9.26 16.39 -17.42
C TRP A 320 9.05 16.30 -15.91
N TRP A 321 9.97 15.68 -15.17
CA TRP A 321 9.84 15.50 -13.72
C TRP A 321 10.00 16.81 -12.94
N LYS A 322 10.58 17.88 -13.54
CA LYS A 322 10.65 19.22 -12.93
C LYS A 322 9.27 19.84 -12.72
N PHE A 323 8.24 19.39 -13.44
CA PHE A 323 6.83 19.71 -13.19
C PHE A 323 6.44 19.52 -11.71
N PHE A 324 6.95 18.48 -11.05
CA PHE A 324 6.61 18.18 -9.67
C PHE A 324 7.25 19.16 -8.68
N ASN A 325 8.39 19.77 -9.03
CA ASN A 325 8.99 20.81 -8.20
C ASN A 325 8.16 22.08 -8.24
N GLU A 326 7.77 22.52 -9.43
CA GLU A 326 6.99 23.75 -9.59
C GLU A 326 5.60 23.62 -8.96
N LYS A 327 4.95 22.46 -9.13
CA LYS A 327 3.57 22.25 -8.67
C LYS A 327 3.45 21.82 -7.22
N TYR A 328 4.43 21.09 -6.68
CA TYR A 328 4.34 20.47 -5.34
C TYR A 328 5.54 20.77 -4.44
N ASN A 329 6.46 21.65 -4.83
CA ASN A 329 7.68 21.96 -4.07
C ASN A 329 8.50 20.71 -3.71
N ALA A 330 8.52 19.71 -4.60
CA ALA A 330 9.08 18.38 -4.35
C ALA A 330 10.62 18.33 -4.14
N ASN A 331 11.33 19.44 -4.32
CA ASN A 331 12.78 19.58 -4.18
C ASN A 331 13.61 18.50 -4.91
N ILE A 332 13.12 17.99 -6.05
CA ILE A 332 13.81 17.00 -6.88
C ILE A 332 14.93 17.71 -7.65
N GLN A 333 16.18 17.39 -7.31
CA GLN A 333 17.35 18.01 -7.93
C GLN A 333 17.71 17.30 -9.23
N SER A 334 17.60 15.97 -9.27
CA SER A 334 18.03 15.14 -10.41
C SER A 334 17.20 13.86 -10.58
N GLU A 335 17.40 13.16 -11.68
CA GLU A 335 16.81 11.83 -11.89
C GLU A 335 17.30 10.79 -10.86
N ASP A 336 18.49 11.00 -10.28
CA ASP A 336 19.03 10.09 -9.27
C ASP A 336 18.15 10.04 -8.00
N ASP A 337 17.37 11.09 -7.72
CA ASP A 337 16.46 11.16 -6.55
C ASP A 337 15.32 10.15 -6.61
N PHE A 338 15.01 9.60 -7.79
CA PHE A 338 14.01 8.54 -7.99
C PHE A 338 14.53 7.34 -8.78
N LYS A 339 15.80 7.34 -9.21
CA LYS A 339 16.46 6.20 -9.85
C LYS A 339 16.62 5.02 -8.90
N GLU A 340 17.00 5.30 -7.66
CA GLU A 340 17.17 4.26 -6.64
C GLU A 340 15.85 3.54 -6.29
N PRO A 341 14.72 4.23 -5.99
CA PRO A 341 13.44 3.56 -5.80
C PRO A 341 12.99 2.81 -7.05
N LEU A 342 13.27 3.32 -8.25
CA LEU A 342 12.99 2.61 -9.50
C LEU A 342 13.79 1.30 -9.65
N MET A 343 15.09 1.31 -9.34
CA MET A 343 15.91 0.09 -9.33
C MET A 343 15.37 -0.93 -8.34
N TYR A 344 15.06 -0.49 -7.11
CA TYR A 344 14.49 -1.35 -6.09
C TYR A 344 13.14 -1.93 -6.51
N PHE A 345 12.27 -1.11 -7.09
CA PHE A 345 10.97 -1.54 -7.61
C PHE A 345 11.12 -2.57 -8.75
N ASN A 346 12.05 -2.33 -9.68
CA ASN A 346 12.35 -3.25 -10.77
C ASN A 346 12.86 -4.60 -10.26
N ASN A 347 13.71 -4.59 -9.23
CA ASN A 347 14.20 -5.83 -8.61
C ASN A 347 13.04 -6.62 -8.00
N ILE A 348 12.13 -5.95 -7.30
CA ILE A 348 10.93 -6.61 -6.76
C ILE A 348 10.08 -7.21 -7.86
N ILE A 349 9.80 -6.46 -8.93
CA ILE A 349 9.04 -6.97 -10.08
C ILE A 349 9.73 -8.20 -10.70
N ALA A 350 11.06 -8.17 -10.83
CA ALA A 350 11.82 -9.31 -11.34
C ALA A 350 11.70 -10.55 -10.42
N MET A 351 11.84 -10.36 -9.11
CA MET A 351 11.64 -11.41 -8.10
C MET A 351 10.22 -11.97 -8.07
N LEU A 352 9.21 -11.17 -8.42
CA LEU A 352 7.83 -11.63 -8.51
C LEU A 352 7.52 -12.39 -9.81
N LYS A 353 8.35 -12.23 -10.84
CA LYS A 353 8.21 -12.94 -12.12
C LYS A 353 8.96 -14.27 -12.16
N SER A 354 10.04 -14.40 -11.39
CA SER A 354 10.78 -15.66 -11.16
C SER A 354 10.03 -16.58 -10.20
#